data_AF-A0A917PBR0-F1
#
_entry.id   AF-A0A917PBR0-F1
#
_cell.length_a   1.000
_cell.length_b   1.000
_cell.length_c   1.000
_cell.angle_alpha   90.00
_cell.angle_beta   90.00
_cell.angle_gamma   90.00
#
_symmetry.space_group_name_H-M   'P 1'
#
loop_
_entity.id
_entity.type
_entity.pdbx_description
1 polymer ?
#
loop_
_entity_poly.entity_id
_entity_poly.type
_entity_poly.pdbx_seq_one_letter_code
_entity_poly.pdbx_strand_id
1 'polypeptide(L)'
;MLDVQVTAHQPLALGVRPSGTAPVQTRLHVPGSVLRGALAAAWIAEHGLPGKVPEAQRREFIALFEGEVSYGPLFATGSHVVPLSVLRCKYRHCPTVVDEAFPHAGSGDEPSCGCGPLVPGRGEVEFTGAAGRGLVTQSTHLQIDDARQIAEKSLLFTRRALTHREADGTERTFHGRVTPAAVLPPRAAAWLAAPRRLRLGGRRGTSGAVTYRPGPAETVPPPTGDRIALRLTAPAILTDPAGLPLDLADRQTLRATLDAELAPLLGGARVSAVERVWTRGERVGGWHAASRLPKPVELAAGAGSVLLLAFDRPPAPDGLLTLTGRGIGLRRNEGFGALETATTAWTQTIDPAPEPADTGWDEAKDPAESYARMLLSTGHGAWFADNLRTYVEDITTASGNRNTTLLQRPRLRRLTPYERDAVTAMLLTAPVDVLDRTLGTLTALHRLTEKETPSP
;
A
#
# COMPACT_ATOMS: atom_id res chain seq x y z
N MET A 1 -22.30 5.36 -1.70
CA MET A 1 -20.89 4.98 -1.57
C MET A 1 -20.07 5.81 -2.55
N LEU A 2 -18.84 6.19 -2.21
CA LEU A 2 -17.92 6.90 -3.10
C LEU A 2 -16.64 6.08 -3.27
N ASP A 3 -16.23 5.88 -4.52
CA ASP A 3 -14.89 5.40 -4.83
C ASP A 3 -13.97 6.61 -4.77
N VAL A 4 -12.84 6.46 -4.09
CA VAL A 4 -11.91 7.54 -3.83
C VAL A 4 -10.57 7.19 -4.45
N GLN A 5 -10.10 8.11 -5.27
CA GLN A 5 -8.74 8.13 -5.78
C GLN A 5 -7.94 9.25 -5.12
N VAL A 6 -6.73 8.93 -4.68
CA VAL A 6 -5.76 9.90 -4.17
C VAL A 6 -4.46 9.78 -4.95
N THR A 7 -4.06 10.85 -5.62
CA THR A 7 -2.77 10.92 -6.33
C THR A 7 -1.75 11.69 -5.49
N ALA A 8 -0.61 11.08 -5.22
CA ALA A 8 0.44 11.67 -4.37
C ALA A 8 1.43 12.51 -5.17
N HIS A 9 1.65 13.75 -4.74
CA HIS A 9 2.61 14.68 -5.35
C HIS A 9 3.89 14.84 -4.50
N GLN A 10 3.86 14.36 -3.25
CA GLN A 10 4.97 14.42 -2.30
C GLN A 10 5.02 13.14 -1.46
N PRO A 11 6.19 12.75 -0.94
CA PRO A 11 6.31 11.56 -0.10
C PRO A 11 5.33 11.57 1.08
N LEU A 12 4.75 10.41 1.38
CA LEU A 12 3.72 10.25 2.40
C LEU A 12 4.33 9.64 3.68
N ALA A 13 4.49 10.46 4.72
CA ALA A 13 4.94 9.99 6.03
C ALA A 13 3.76 9.44 6.84
N LEU A 14 3.44 8.16 6.63
CA LEU A 14 2.29 7.46 7.21
C LEU A 14 2.72 6.68 8.46
N GLY A 15 3.27 7.42 9.43
CA GLY A 15 4.00 6.86 10.57
C GLY A 15 3.27 5.76 11.33
N VAL A 16 4.01 4.70 11.66
CA VAL A 16 3.68 3.71 12.69
C VAL A 16 4.40 4.11 13.98
N ARG A 17 3.90 3.72 15.16
CA ARG A 17 4.62 4.00 16.42
C ARG A 17 6.06 3.45 16.32
N PRO A 18 7.08 4.25 16.67
CA PRO A 18 8.45 3.75 16.68
C PRO A 18 8.61 2.66 17.75
N SER A 19 9.40 1.63 17.43
CA SER A 19 9.86 0.63 18.38
C SER A 19 11.28 1.00 18.84
N GLY A 20 11.41 1.61 20.02
CA GLY A 20 12.69 2.05 20.57
C GLY A 20 13.31 3.21 19.80
N THR A 21 14.63 3.16 19.56
CA THR A 21 15.40 4.19 18.85
C THR A 21 15.37 4.04 17.32
N ALA A 22 14.65 3.04 16.80
CA ALA A 22 14.55 2.82 15.37
C ALA A 22 13.82 4.00 14.68
N PRO A 23 14.21 4.36 13.44
CA PRO A 23 13.50 5.35 12.65
C PRO A 23 12.00 5.01 12.56
N VAL A 24 11.16 6.03 12.64
CA VAL A 24 9.70 5.90 12.51
C VAL A 24 9.39 5.22 11.17
N GLN A 25 8.84 4.02 11.23
CA GLN A 25 8.41 3.27 10.04
C GLN A 25 7.19 3.96 9.42
N THR A 26 7.00 3.77 8.11
CA THR A 26 5.81 4.24 7.39
C THR A 26 4.96 3.06 6.97
N ARG A 27 3.65 3.24 6.91
CA ARG A 27 2.74 2.30 6.26
C ARG A 27 2.90 2.36 4.74
N LEU A 28 2.56 1.25 4.10
CA LEU A 28 2.56 1.04 2.65
C LEU A 28 1.21 1.34 1.98
N HIS A 29 0.21 1.73 2.77
CA HIS A 29 -1.12 2.16 2.34
C HIS A 29 -1.54 3.39 3.15
N VAL A 30 -2.53 4.14 2.67
CA VAL A 30 -3.10 5.28 3.41
C VAL A 30 -4.20 4.76 4.33
N PRO A 31 -4.07 4.84 5.66
CA PRO A 31 -5.14 4.44 6.56
C PRO A 31 -6.36 5.37 6.46
N GLY A 32 -7.55 4.82 6.68
CA GLY A 32 -8.79 5.60 6.74
C GLY A 32 -8.73 6.79 7.70
N SER A 33 -8.09 6.60 8.86
CA SER A 33 -7.93 7.66 9.86
C SER A 33 -7.10 8.84 9.36
N VAL A 34 -6.16 8.60 8.45
CA VAL A 34 -5.34 9.65 7.81
C VAL A 34 -6.17 10.40 6.77
N LEU A 35 -6.94 9.69 5.93
CA LEU A 35 -7.85 10.31 4.96
C LEU A 35 -8.91 11.15 5.67
N ARG A 36 -9.60 10.59 6.66
CA ARG A 36 -10.58 11.30 7.50
C ARG A 36 -9.97 12.54 8.12
N GLY A 37 -8.79 12.42 8.73
CA GLY A 37 -8.13 13.55 9.38
C GLY A 37 -7.74 14.67 8.40
N ALA A 38 -7.35 14.32 7.18
CA ALA A 38 -7.03 15.29 6.14
C ALA A 38 -8.28 15.99 5.60
N LEU A 39 -9.37 15.24 5.37
CA LEU A 39 -10.66 15.81 4.98
C LEU A 39 -11.20 16.73 6.08
N ALA A 40 -11.19 16.31 7.35
CA ALA A 40 -11.59 17.15 8.47
C ALA A 40 -10.76 18.43 8.56
N ALA A 41 -9.45 18.34 8.33
CA ALA A 41 -8.59 19.52 8.30
C ALA A 41 -8.91 20.47 7.14
N ALA A 42 -9.24 19.95 5.95
CA ALA A 42 -9.68 20.76 4.82
C ALA A 42 -11.01 21.46 5.12
N TRP A 43 -11.98 20.72 5.67
CA TRP A 43 -13.27 21.29 6.07
C TRP A 43 -13.09 22.45 7.07
N ILE A 44 -12.23 22.26 8.08
CA ILE A 44 -11.93 23.28 9.09
C ILE A 44 -11.22 24.49 8.48
N ALA A 45 -10.34 24.28 7.50
CA ALA A 45 -9.68 25.37 6.79
C ALA A 45 -10.67 26.22 5.97
N GLU A 46 -11.70 25.58 5.40
CA GLU A 46 -12.73 26.24 4.58
C GLU A 46 -13.80 26.96 5.42
N HIS A 47 -14.22 26.36 6.55
CA HIS A 47 -15.38 26.84 7.32
C HIS A 47 -15.02 27.44 8.68
N GLY A 48 -13.85 27.10 9.23
CA GLY A 48 -13.46 27.42 10.60
C GLY A 48 -13.64 26.26 11.57
N LEU A 49 -13.32 26.51 12.84
CA LEU A 49 -13.37 25.47 13.87
C LEU A 49 -14.82 25.02 14.16
N PRO A 50 -15.10 23.71 14.34
CA PRO A 50 -16.48 23.21 14.50
C PRO A 50 -17.22 23.78 15.71
N GLY A 51 -16.51 24.24 16.74
CA GLY A 51 -17.08 24.91 17.92
C GLY A 51 -17.31 26.42 17.76
N LYS A 52 -16.94 27.01 16.62
CA LYS A 52 -17.04 28.46 16.33
C LYS A 52 -17.90 28.78 15.10
N VAL A 53 -18.38 27.76 14.41
CA VAL A 53 -19.23 27.88 13.22
C VAL A 53 -20.72 27.86 13.58
N PRO A 54 -21.61 28.37 12.71
CA PRO A 54 -23.05 28.22 12.87
C PRO A 54 -23.49 26.74 13.01
N GLU A 55 -24.58 26.53 13.74
CA GLU A 55 -25.17 25.22 14.05
C GLU A 55 -25.34 24.32 12.81
N ALA A 56 -25.76 24.87 11.67
CA ALA A 56 -25.91 24.11 10.42
C ALA A 56 -24.58 23.51 9.92
N GLN A 57 -23.48 24.27 9.96
CA GLN A 57 -22.15 23.78 9.58
C GLN A 57 -21.59 22.82 10.63
N ARG A 58 -21.89 23.04 11.91
CA ARG A 58 -21.53 22.09 12.97
C ARG A 58 -22.19 20.73 12.74
N ARG A 59 -23.48 20.70 12.38
CA ARG A 59 -24.19 19.45 12.04
C ARG A 59 -23.60 18.77 10.81
N GLU A 60 -23.15 19.54 9.83
CA GLU A 60 -22.45 19.01 8.66
C GLU A 60 -21.13 18.33 9.05
N PHE A 61 -20.31 18.99 9.88
CA PHE A 61 -19.07 18.42 10.40
C PHE A 61 -19.31 17.13 11.20
N ILE A 62 -20.35 17.12 12.05
CA ILE A 62 -20.74 15.93 12.81
C ILE A 62 -21.14 14.81 11.85
N ALA A 63 -22.02 15.09 10.88
CA ALA A 63 -22.48 14.09 9.92
C ALA A 63 -21.32 13.47 9.12
N LEU A 64 -20.32 14.27 8.75
CA LEU A 64 -19.14 13.80 8.00
C LEU A 64 -18.16 13.03 8.88
N PHE A 65 -17.77 13.59 10.02
CA PHE A 65 -16.58 13.12 10.73
C PHE A 65 -16.87 12.46 12.08
N GLU A 66 -17.94 12.82 12.77
CA GLU A 66 -18.28 12.26 14.09
C GLU A 66 -19.40 11.21 14.01
N GLY A 67 -20.16 11.19 12.92
CA GLY A 67 -21.18 10.19 12.62
C GLY A 67 -20.63 8.89 12.06
N GLU A 68 -21.51 8.13 11.41
CA GLU A 68 -21.25 6.77 10.92
C GLU A 68 -20.74 6.74 9.46
N VAL A 69 -19.88 7.69 9.08
CA VAL A 69 -19.20 7.64 7.77
C VAL A 69 -17.92 6.82 7.90
N SER A 70 -17.85 5.68 7.22
CA SER A 70 -16.66 4.85 7.16
C SER A 70 -15.69 5.38 6.09
N TYR A 71 -14.45 5.64 6.50
CA TYR A 71 -13.37 6.04 5.60
C TYR A 71 -12.44 4.83 5.44
N GLY A 72 -12.57 4.08 4.36
CA GLY A 72 -11.76 2.89 4.13
C GLY A 72 -10.27 3.20 3.94
N PRO A 73 -9.38 2.21 4.14
CA PRO A 73 -7.99 2.32 3.74
C PRO A 73 -7.88 2.53 2.22
N LEU A 74 -6.86 3.26 1.78
CA LEU A 74 -6.54 3.42 0.36
C LEU A 74 -5.27 2.65 0.03
N PHE A 75 -5.37 1.75 -0.95
CA PHE A 75 -4.29 0.89 -1.42
C PHE A 75 -3.77 1.39 -2.76
N ALA A 76 -2.46 1.25 -2.99
CA ALA A 76 -1.89 1.58 -4.29
C ALA A 76 -2.23 0.48 -5.31
N THR A 77 -2.27 0.81 -6.60
CA THR A 77 -2.38 -0.17 -7.68
C THR A 77 -1.28 -1.23 -7.57
N GLY A 78 -1.59 -2.50 -7.82
CA GLY A 78 -0.65 -3.60 -7.64
C GLY A 78 -0.29 -3.93 -6.19
N SER A 79 -1.03 -3.39 -5.21
CA SER A 79 -0.89 -3.72 -3.79
C SER A 79 -2.12 -4.40 -3.20
N HIS A 80 -1.91 -5.30 -2.25
CA HIS A 80 -2.98 -6.03 -1.57
C HIS A 80 -2.59 -6.39 -0.14
N VAL A 81 -3.59 -6.52 0.72
CA VAL A 81 -3.42 -7.12 2.05
C VAL A 81 -3.38 -8.63 1.86
N VAL A 82 -2.26 -9.28 2.18
CA VAL A 82 -2.18 -10.74 2.15
C VAL A 82 -2.80 -11.31 3.42
N PRO A 83 -3.92 -12.06 3.35
CA PRO A 83 -4.58 -12.58 4.55
C PRO A 83 -3.72 -13.58 5.33
N LEU A 84 -3.96 -13.69 6.63
CA LEU A 84 -3.26 -14.62 7.53
C LEU A 84 -3.57 -16.10 7.23
N SER A 85 -4.71 -16.38 6.57
CA SER A 85 -5.09 -17.73 6.13
C SER A 85 -4.32 -18.19 4.88
N VAL A 86 -3.60 -17.28 4.22
CA VAL A 86 -2.93 -17.58 2.96
C VAL A 86 -1.49 -18.03 3.20
N LEU A 87 -1.14 -19.21 2.71
CA LEU A 87 0.19 -19.77 2.65
C LEU A 87 0.84 -19.48 1.29
N ARG A 88 2.08 -19.00 1.31
CA ARG A 88 2.85 -18.66 0.09
C ARG A 88 4.28 -19.17 0.19
N CYS A 89 4.94 -19.36 -0.96
CA CYS A 89 6.34 -19.74 -0.98
C CYS A 89 7.21 -18.79 -0.15
N LYS A 90 7.93 -19.32 0.85
CA LYS A 90 8.86 -18.56 1.71
C LYS A 90 9.84 -17.70 0.92
N TYR A 91 10.36 -18.27 -0.16
CA TYR A 91 11.38 -17.63 -0.99
C TYR A 91 10.81 -16.80 -2.14
N ARG A 92 9.47 -16.79 -2.35
CA ARG A 92 8.80 -16.08 -3.45
C ARG A 92 9.30 -16.46 -4.85
N HIS A 93 9.84 -17.67 -5.02
CA HIS A 93 10.34 -18.17 -6.31
C HIS A 93 9.24 -18.75 -7.20
N CYS A 94 8.06 -19.02 -6.66
CA CYS A 94 6.93 -19.52 -7.41
C CYS A 94 5.64 -18.78 -7.03
N PRO A 95 4.63 -18.79 -7.90
CA PRO A 95 3.33 -18.18 -7.64
C PRO A 95 2.39 -19.06 -6.79
N THR A 96 2.86 -20.16 -6.20
CA THR A 96 2.01 -21.04 -5.39
C THR A 96 1.43 -20.28 -4.19
N VAL A 97 0.11 -20.29 -4.12
CA VAL A 97 -0.73 -19.66 -3.09
C VAL A 97 -1.78 -20.68 -2.68
N VAL A 98 -1.91 -20.92 -1.37
CA VAL A 98 -2.96 -21.78 -0.80
C VAL A 98 -3.68 -20.99 0.28
N ASP A 99 -5.00 -20.88 0.19
CA ASP A 99 -5.82 -20.26 1.23
C ASP A 99 -6.45 -21.34 2.13
N GLU A 100 -5.99 -21.43 3.37
CA GLU A 100 -6.48 -22.41 4.35
C GLU A 100 -7.94 -22.17 4.77
N ALA A 101 -8.52 -21.00 4.45
CA ALA A 101 -9.94 -20.74 4.62
C ALA A 101 -10.80 -21.52 3.62
N PHE A 102 -10.22 -21.93 2.49
CA PHE A 102 -10.91 -22.65 1.41
C PHE A 102 -10.02 -23.78 0.87
N PRO A 103 -9.79 -24.84 1.69
CA PRO A 103 -8.95 -25.96 1.28
C PRO A 103 -9.57 -26.69 0.08
N HIS A 104 -8.72 -27.15 -0.85
CA HIS A 104 -9.17 -27.98 -1.95
C HIS A 104 -9.48 -29.39 -1.44
N ALA A 105 -10.62 -29.97 -1.84
CA ALA A 105 -10.99 -31.32 -1.45
C ALA A 105 -9.90 -32.32 -1.91
N GLY A 106 -9.31 -33.06 -0.96
CA GLY A 106 -8.30 -34.09 -1.23
C GLY A 106 -6.85 -33.74 -0.86
N SER A 107 -6.55 -32.55 -0.32
CA SER A 107 -5.20 -32.24 0.19
C SER A 107 -4.99 -32.82 1.59
N GLY A 108 -4.66 -34.11 1.66
CA GLY A 108 -4.21 -34.77 2.90
C GLY A 108 -2.75 -34.44 3.27
N ASP A 109 -1.97 -33.93 2.30
CA ASP A 109 -0.57 -33.58 2.49
C ASP A 109 -0.38 -32.11 2.87
N GLU A 110 0.66 -31.84 3.66
CA GLU A 110 1.06 -30.49 4.03
C GLU A 110 1.41 -29.69 2.76
N PRO A 111 0.77 -28.52 2.53
CA PRO A 111 0.92 -27.80 1.27
C PRO A 111 2.36 -27.29 1.13
N SER A 112 3.04 -27.71 0.06
CA SER A 112 4.42 -27.33 -0.25
C SER A 112 4.57 -26.89 -1.71
N CYS A 113 5.61 -26.10 -2.00
CA CYS A 113 6.03 -25.85 -3.38
C CYS A 113 7.29 -26.65 -3.69
N GLY A 114 7.56 -26.91 -4.98
CA GLY A 114 8.84 -27.49 -5.43
C GLY A 114 10.08 -26.66 -5.07
N CYS A 115 9.88 -25.43 -4.55
CA CYS A 115 10.91 -24.50 -4.11
C CYS A 115 11.13 -24.45 -2.59
N GLY A 116 10.39 -25.23 -1.78
CA GLY A 116 10.50 -25.25 -0.32
C GLY A 116 9.17 -25.01 0.42
N PRO A 117 9.23 -24.74 1.73
CA PRO A 117 8.03 -24.64 2.56
C PRO A 117 7.20 -23.39 2.23
N LEU A 118 5.89 -23.52 2.39
CA LEU A 118 4.99 -22.37 2.42
C LEU A 118 5.01 -21.72 3.80
N VAL A 119 4.85 -20.41 3.85
CA VAL A 119 4.74 -19.62 5.08
C VAL A 119 3.46 -18.79 5.04
N PRO A 120 2.82 -18.57 6.20
CA PRO A 120 1.61 -17.77 6.26
C PRO A 120 1.90 -16.29 5.91
N GLY A 121 0.88 -15.65 5.35
CA GLY A 121 0.82 -14.21 5.20
C GLY A 121 0.98 -13.51 6.54
N ARG A 122 1.43 -12.24 6.51
CA ARG A 122 1.67 -11.44 7.72
C ARG A 122 0.55 -10.46 8.06
N GLY A 123 -0.49 -10.39 7.20
CA GLY A 123 -1.53 -9.38 7.28
C GLY A 123 -1.06 -7.98 6.90
N GLU A 124 0.05 -7.91 6.16
CA GLU A 124 0.66 -6.65 5.71
C GLU A 124 0.26 -6.37 4.26
N VAL A 125 0.29 -5.08 3.89
CA VAL A 125 0.13 -4.67 2.49
C VAL A 125 1.40 -5.03 1.75
N GLU A 126 1.28 -5.88 0.75
CA GLU A 126 2.36 -6.26 -0.13
C GLU A 126 2.12 -5.73 -1.53
N PHE A 127 3.23 -5.50 -2.24
CA PHE A 127 3.23 -5.16 -3.65
C PHE A 127 3.76 -6.34 -4.46
N THR A 128 3.18 -6.56 -5.62
CA THR A 128 3.63 -7.62 -6.55
C THR A 128 4.51 -7.10 -7.67
N GLY A 129 5.44 -7.95 -8.12
CA GLY A 129 6.29 -7.66 -9.27
C GLY A 129 7.21 -6.45 -9.08
N ALA A 130 7.41 -5.68 -10.16
CA ALA A 130 8.26 -4.50 -10.18
C ALA A 130 7.75 -3.37 -9.28
N ALA A 131 6.45 -3.34 -8.98
CA ALA A 131 5.82 -2.33 -8.11
C ALA A 131 6.31 -2.40 -6.66
N GLY A 132 6.96 -3.49 -6.24
CA GLY A 132 7.48 -3.65 -4.88
C GLY A 132 8.84 -3.01 -4.59
N ARG A 133 9.55 -2.47 -5.60
CA ARG A 133 10.90 -1.90 -5.42
C ARG A 133 10.84 -0.42 -5.07
N GLY A 134 11.72 0.02 -4.15
CA GLY A 134 11.92 1.45 -3.88
C GLY A 134 10.72 2.17 -3.24
N LEU A 135 9.77 1.45 -2.65
CA LEU A 135 8.54 2.01 -2.09
C LEU A 135 8.76 3.01 -0.95
N VAL A 136 9.82 2.82 -0.18
CA VAL A 136 10.08 3.64 1.01
C VAL A 136 11.36 4.42 0.81
N THR A 137 11.24 5.75 0.89
CA THR A 137 12.38 6.65 0.96
C THR A 137 12.73 6.92 2.41
N GLN A 138 14.02 6.95 2.70
CA GLN A 138 14.54 7.35 4.00
C GLN A 138 15.29 8.67 3.84
N SER A 139 14.93 9.66 4.67
CA SER A 139 15.61 10.95 4.71
C SER A 139 16.03 11.28 6.14
N THR A 140 17.25 11.77 6.29
CA THR A 140 17.81 12.22 7.56
C THR A 140 17.89 13.74 7.54
N HIS A 141 17.38 14.35 8.61
CA HIS A 141 17.25 15.80 8.75
C HIS A 141 17.93 16.23 10.03
N LEU A 142 18.52 17.42 10.01
CA LEU A 142 19.07 18.10 11.18
C LEU A 142 18.53 19.53 11.24
N GLN A 143 18.46 20.10 12.45
CA GLN A 143 18.22 21.54 12.62
C GLN A 143 19.56 22.27 12.65
N ILE A 144 19.63 23.40 11.95
CA ILE A 144 20.80 24.28 11.92
C ILE A 144 20.53 25.44 12.88
N ASP A 145 21.48 25.73 13.75
CA ASP A 145 21.52 26.97 14.53
C ASP A 145 21.90 28.11 13.58
N ASP A 146 20.93 28.97 13.24
CA ASP A 146 21.14 30.05 12.27
C ASP A 146 22.23 31.05 12.70
N ALA A 147 22.46 31.23 14.00
CA ALA A 147 23.50 32.16 14.49
C ALA A 147 24.90 31.55 14.39
N ARG A 148 25.02 30.24 14.66
CA ARG A 148 26.30 29.54 14.71
C ARG A 148 26.65 28.79 13.42
N GLN A 149 25.69 28.62 12.52
CA GLN A 149 25.81 27.85 11.28
C GLN A 149 26.32 26.41 11.51
N ILE A 150 25.91 25.81 12.63
CA ILE A 150 26.23 24.42 12.99
C ILE A 150 24.95 23.65 13.31
N ALA A 151 25.02 22.32 13.23
CA ALA A 151 23.92 21.47 13.63
C ALA A 151 23.62 21.63 15.13
N GLU A 152 22.35 21.81 15.46
CA GLU A 152 21.90 21.80 16.84
C GLU A 152 22.05 20.41 17.47
N LYS A 153 22.51 20.39 18.73
CA LYS A 153 22.65 19.16 19.49
C LYS A 153 21.29 18.49 19.66
N SER A 154 21.24 17.17 19.47
CA SER A 154 20.06 16.32 19.67
C SER A 154 18.87 16.58 18.73
N LEU A 155 19.04 17.37 17.67
CA LEU A 155 17.99 17.65 16.67
C LEU A 155 18.26 16.96 15.31
N LEU A 156 18.93 15.82 15.35
CA LEU A 156 19.07 14.90 14.21
C LEU A 156 17.94 13.86 14.26
N PHE A 157 17.21 13.69 13.16
CA PHE A 157 16.17 12.66 13.07
C PHE A 157 16.07 12.06 11.67
N THR A 158 15.76 10.76 11.62
CA THR A 158 15.54 10.02 10.37
C THR A 158 14.06 9.67 10.23
N ARG A 159 13.55 9.79 9.01
CA ARG A 159 12.16 9.46 8.67
C ARG A 159 12.09 8.55 7.46
N ARG A 160 11.12 7.65 7.50
CA ARG A 160 10.70 6.85 6.36
C ARG A 160 9.38 7.37 5.83
N ALA A 161 9.25 7.47 4.51
CA ALA A 161 8.04 7.92 3.85
C ALA A 161 7.79 7.06 2.60
N LEU A 162 6.53 6.76 2.33
CA LEU A 162 6.11 6.10 1.11
C LEU A 162 6.37 7.04 -0.07
N THR A 163 6.95 6.52 -1.15
CA THR A 163 7.24 7.31 -2.34
C THR A 163 5.94 7.78 -2.98
N HIS A 164 6.01 8.97 -3.57
CA HIS A 164 4.92 9.54 -4.37
C HIS A 164 5.03 9.18 -5.85
N ARG A 165 6.03 8.37 -6.22
CA ARG A 165 6.27 7.94 -7.60
C ARG A 165 6.31 6.43 -7.73
N GLU A 166 5.88 5.95 -8.88
CA GLU A 166 6.09 4.59 -9.34
C GLU A 166 7.51 4.42 -9.92
N ALA A 167 7.88 3.18 -10.22
CA ALA A 167 9.18 2.85 -10.80
C ALA A 167 9.44 3.52 -12.16
N ASP A 168 8.40 3.83 -12.91
CA ASP A 168 8.47 4.54 -14.19
C ASP A 168 8.51 6.08 -14.06
N GLY A 169 8.45 6.60 -12.82
CA GLY A 169 8.47 8.03 -12.51
C GLY A 169 7.09 8.70 -12.47
N THR A 170 6.01 8.00 -12.83
CA THR A 170 4.63 8.52 -12.74
C THR A 170 4.19 8.72 -11.29
N GLU A 171 3.16 9.53 -11.06
CA GLU A 171 2.64 9.78 -9.71
C GLU A 171 1.87 8.57 -9.17
N ARG A 172 2.23 8.14 -7.96
CA ARG A 172 1.59 7.02 -7.28
C ARG A 172 0.16 7.39 -6.92
N THR A 173 -0.74 6.48 -7.26
CA THR A 173 -2.18 6.64 -7.01
C THR A 173 -2.67 5.57 -6.04
N PHE A 174 -3.59 5.97 -5.17
CA PHE A 174 -4.21 5.12 -4.16
C PHE A 174 -5.73 5.11 -4.35
N HIS A 175 -6.34 3.95 -4.16
CA HIS A 175 -7.75 3.70 -4.35
C HIS A 175 -8.38 3.10 -3.09
N GLY A 176 -9.61 3.50 -2.80
CA GLY A 176 -10.41 2.93 -1.72
C GLY A 176 -11.81 3.53 -1.70
N ARG A 177 -12.53 3.35 -0.60
CA ARG A 177 -13.95 3.73 -0.52
C ARG A 177 -14.27 4.58 0.69
N VAL A 178 -15.26 5.46 0.52
CA VAL A 178 -15.92 6.19 1.61
C VAL A 178 -17.41 5.88 1.58
N THR A 179 -17.91 5.38 2.70
CA THR A 179 -19.29 4.88 2.79
C THR A 179 -20.00 5.52 3.97
N PRO A 180 -21.01 6.38 3.73
CA PRO A 180 -21.88 6.83 4.79
C PRO A 180 -22.89 5.73 5.16
N ALA A 181 -23.11 5.49 6.46
CA ALA A 181 -24.11 4.50 6.91
C ALA A 181 -25.56 4.93 6.68
N ALA A 182 -25.80 6.23 6.50
CA ALA A 182 -27.10 6.80 6.20
C ALA A 182 -26.97 7.89 5.13
N VAL A 183 -28.10 8.33 4.58
CA VAL A 183 -28.10 9.44 3.61
C VAL A 183 -27.53 10.68 4.28
N LEU A 184 -26.42 11.19 3.74
CA LEU A 184 -25.82 12.43 4.22
C LEU A 184 -26.70 13.63 3.88
N PRO A 185 -26.70 14.69 4.72
CA PRO A 185 -27.29 15.97 4.34
C PRO A 185 -26.76 16.43 2.97
N PRO A 186 -27.58 17.02 2.07
CA PRO A 186 -27.16 17.35 0.71
C PRO A 186 -25.87 18.19 0.63
N ARG A 187 -25.67 19.12 1.56
CA ARG A 187 -24.44 19.91 1.67
C ARG A 187 -23.22 19.07 2.04
N ALA A 188 -23.34 18.19 3.03
CA ALA A 188 -22.28 17.25 3.41
C ALA A 188 -21.93 16.30 2.25
N ALA A 189 -22.95 15.77 1.57
CA ALA A 189 -22.77 14.89 0.42
C ALA A 189 -22.05 15.61 -0.73
N ALA A 190 -22.49 16.82 -1.10
CA ALA A 190 -21.86 17.64 -2.12
C ALA A 190 -20.42 18.02 -1.75
N TRP A 191 -20.20 18.41 -0.49
CA TRP A 191 -18.87 18.73 0.01
C TRP A 191 -17.95 17.52 -0.07
N LEU A 192 -18.40 16.33 0.35
CA LEU A 192 -17.60 15.10 0.29
C LEU A 192 -17.32 14.65 -1.16
N ALA A 193 -18.26 14.88 -2.09
CA ALA A 193 -18.11 14.53 -3.50
C ALA A 193 -17.30 15.54 -4.35
N ALA A 194 -16.76 16.61 -3.76
CA ALA A 194 -15.95 17.57 -4.50
C ALA A 194 -14.45 17.17 -4.56
N PRO A 195 -13.77 17.26 -5.71
CA PRO A 195 -12.32 17.08 -5.77
C PRO A 195 -11.60 18.18 -4.99
N ARG A 196 -10.49 17.85 -4.31
CA ARG A 196 -9.72 18.85 -3.55
C ARG A 196 -8.26 18.48 -3.33
N ARG A 197 -7.43 19.48 -3.01
CA ARG A 197 -6.05 19.27 -2.58
C ARG A 197 -6.01 19.00 -1.09
N LEU A 198 -5.35 17.92 -0.69
CA LEU A 198 -5.22 17.51 0.71
C LEU A 198 -3.76 17.36 1.09
N ARG A 199 -3.53 17.20 2.40
CA ARG A 199 -2.23 16.80 2.93
C ARG A 199 -2.36 15.60 3.85
N LEU A 200 -1.77 14.49 3.44
CA LEU A 200 -1.81 13.22 4.16
C LEU A 200 -0.54 12.97 4.97
N GLY A 201 -0.72 12.37 6.15
CA GLY A 201 0.38 11.97 7.02
C GLY A 201 1.01 13.13 7.82
N GLY A 202 2.23 12.87 8.32
CA GLY A 202 2.99 13.83 9.12
C GLY A 202 3.62 14.96 8.29
N ARG A 203 4.02 16.06 8.97
CA ARG A 203 4.67 17.25 8.37
C ARG A 203 3.91 17.83 7.17
N ARG A 204 2.62 18.10 7.38
CA ARG A 204 1.75 18.79 6.42
C ARG A 204 2.24 20.19 5.99
N GLY A 205 3.32 20.75 6.53
CA GLY A 205 3.93 21.95 5.97
C GLY A 205 4.80 21.68 4.73
N THR A 206 5.51 20.55 4.72
CA THR A 206 6.62 20.28 3.77
C THR A 206 6.48 18.97 2.99
N SER A 207 5.50 18.13 3.33
CA SER A 207 5.26 16.83 2.68
C SER A 207 3.77 16.50 2.62
N GLY A 208 3.45 15.36 2.01
CA GLY A 208 2.11 14.79 2.05
C GLY A 208 1.09 15.41 1.11
N ALA A 209 1.47 16.33 0.22
CA ALA A 209 0.54 16.91 -0.75
C ALA A 209 -0.04 15.85 -1.69
N VAL A 210 -1.36 15.83 -1.79
CA VAL A 210 -2.12 14.92 -2.67
C VAL A 210 -3.30 15.62 -3.32
N THR A 211 -3.80 15.05 -4.40
CA THR A 211 -5.11 15.40 -4.97
C THR A 211 -6.10 14.29 -4.68
N TYR A 212 -7.21 14.64 -4.03
CA TYR A 212 -8.36 13.77 -3.76
C TYR A 212 -9.39 13.92 -4.86
N ARG A 213 -9.79 12.80 -5.46
CA ARG A 213 -10.82 12.71 -6.49
C ARG A 213 -11.85 11.63 -6.09
N PRO A 214 -13.05 12.03 -5.68
CA PRO A 214 -14.14 11.09 -5.48
C PRO A 214 -14.84 10.80 -6.81
N GLY A 215 -15.41 9.60 -6.93
CA GLY A 215 -16.27 9.18 -8.02
C GLY A 215 -17.47 8.39 -7.49
N PRO A 216 -18.53 8.23 -8.30
CA PRO A 216 -19.60 7.31 -7.97
C PRO A 216 -19.00 5.90 -7.84
N ALA A 217 -19.34 5.21 -6.77
CA ALA A 217 -18.86 3.85 -6.57
C ALA A 217 -19.75 2.85 -7.27
N GLU A 218 -19.15 1.89 -7.97
CA GLU A 218 -19.92 0.76 -8.50
C GLU A 218 -20.34 -0.16 -7.35
N THR A 219 -21.65 -0.37 -7.23
CA THR A 219 -22.25 -1.23 -6.20
C THR A 219 -22.53 -2.60 -6.80
N VAL A 220 -21.48 -3.40 -6.98
CA VAL A 220 -21.64 -4.82 -7.35
C VAL A 220 -21.85 -5.60 -6.06
N PRO A 221 -23.01 -6.26 -5.87
CA PRO A 221 -23.23 -7.10 -4.70
C PRO A 221 -22.21 -8.26 -4.70
N PRO A 222 -21.55 -8.52 -3.56
CA PRO A 222 -20.60 -9.61 -3.48
C PRO A 222 -21.31 -10.97 -3.57
N PRO A 223 -20.59 -12.03 -4.00
CA PRO A 223 -21.13 -13.38 -3.99
C PRO A 223 -21.52 -13.79 -2.55
N THR A 224 -22.57 -14.61 -2.45
CA THR A 224 -23.08 -15.12 -1.17
C THR A 224 -23.06 -16.65 -1.12
N GLY A 225 -23.13 -17.21 0.08
CA GLY A 225 -23.17 -18.64 0.36
C GLY A 225 -23.31 -18.92 1.85
N ASP A 226 -23.42 -20.19 2.22
CA ASP A 226 -23.56 -20.61 3.63
C ASP A 226 -22.27 -20.41 4.44
N ARG A 227 -21.14 -20.28 3.74
CA ARG A 227 -19.83 -20.02 4.32
C ARG A 227 -19.22 -18.77 3.72
N ILE A 228 -18.86 -17.82 4.58
CA ILE A 228 -18.25 -16.56 4.15
C ILE A 228 -17.02 -16.28 5.01
N ALA A 229 -15.90 -16.01 4.37
CA ALA A 229 -14.73 -15.45 5.02
C ALA A 229 -14.84 -13.93 5.09
N LEU A 230 -14.74 -13.38 6.30
CA LEU A 230 -14.51 -11.96 6.52
C LEU A 230 -13.00 -11.73 6.59
N ARG A 231 -12.43 -11.02 5.62
CA ARG A 231 -11.00 -10.68 5.58
C ARG A 231 -10.83 -9.21 5.92
N LEU A 232 -10.18 -8.92 7.04
CA LEU A 232 -9.96 -7.56 7.49
C LEU A 232 -8.94 -6.85 6.58
N THR A 233 -9.31 -5.72 6.00
CA THR A 233 -8.38 -4.85 5.24
C THR A 233 -7.85 -3.70 6.09
N ALA A 234 -8.49 -3.44 7.23
CA ALA A 234 -8.01 -2.58 8.29
C ALA A 234 -8.20 -3.25 9.67
N PRO A 235 -7.47 -2.81 10.71
CA PRO A 235 -7.60 -3.41 12.04
C PRO A 235 -9.02 -3.24 12.59
N ALA A 236 -9.56 -4.26 13.27
CA ALA A 236 -10.89 -4.22 13.87
C ALA A 236 -10.81 -4.23 15.40
N ILE A 237 -11.46 -3.27 16.04
CA ILE A 237 -11.59 -3.22 17.50
C ILE A 237 -12.89 -3.94 17.85
N LEU A 238 -12.76 -5.20 18.27
CA LEU A 238 -13.89 -6.05 18.64
C LEU A 238 -13.99 -6.10 20.15
N THR A 239 -15.19 -5.84 20.67
CA THR A 239 -15.46 -5.85 22.12
C THR A 239 -16.62 -6.75 22.45
N ASP A 240 -16.62 -7.30 23.65
CA ASP A 240 -17.79 -7.93 24.23
C ASP A 240 -18.88 -6.89 24.57
N PRO A 241 -20.08 -7.33 25.02
CA PRO A 241 -21.14 -6.41 25.43
C PRO A 241 -20.80 -5.52 26.64
N ALA A 242 -19.77 -5.86 27.43
CA ALA A 242 -19.28 -5.04 28.54
C ALA A 242 -18.25 -3.98 28.08
N GLY A 243 -17.86 -3.99 26.81
CA GLY A 243 -16.87 -3.08 26.24
C GLY A 243 -15.42 -3.52 26.45
N LEU A 244 -15.18 -4.75 26.91
CA LEU A 244 -13.84 -5.32 27.04
C LEU A 244 -13.37 -5.89 25.70
N PRO A 245 -12.05 -5.92 25.42
CA PRO A 245 -11.52 -6.56 24.22
C PRO A 245 -12.00 -8.02 24.12
N LEU A 246 -12.59 -8.36 22.97
CA LEU A 246 -13.15 -9.67 22.72
C LEU A 246 -12.03 -10.72 22.65
N ASP A 247 -12.17 -11.81 23.40
CA ASP A 247 -11.27 -12.96 23.26
C ASP A 247 -11.59 -13.71 21.97
N LEU A 248 -10.69 -13.63 21.00
CA LEU A 248 -10.85 -14.26 19.69
C LEU A 248 -10.64 -15.79 19.75
N ALA A 249 -10.13 -16.33 20.86
CA ALA A 249 -10.04 -17.76 21.08
C ALA A 249 -11.38 -18.36 21.56
N ASP A 250 -12.20 -17.57 22.26
CA ASP A 250 -13.56 -17.97 22.64
C ASP A 250 -14.51 -17.83 21.45
N ARG A 251 -14.64 -18.92 20.70
CA ARG A 251 -15.50 -18.98 19.51
C ARG A 251 -16.97 -18.78 19.83
N GLN A 252 -17.44 -19.13 21.03
CA GLN A 252 -18.86 -19.01 21.37
C GLN A 252 -19.22 -17.54 21.61
N THR A 253 -18.40 -16.83 22.39
CA THR A 253 -18.58 -15.40 22.64
C THR A 253 -18.33 -14.59 21.37
N LEU A 254 -17.32 -14.96 20.57
CA LEU A 254 -17.07 -14.36 19.25
C LEU A 254 -18.26 -14.53 18.31
N ARG A 255 -18.83 -15.74 18.21
CA ARG A 255 -20.02 -16.02 17.40
C ARG A 255 -21.20 -15.16 17.84
N ALA A 256 -21.50 -15.13 19.14
CA ALA A 256 -22.63 -14.36 19.67
C ALA A 256 -22.49 -12.86 19.42
N THR A 257 -21.28 -12.33 19.60
CA THR A 257 -20.96 -10.91 19.35
C THR A 257 -21.10 -10.56 17.88
N LEU A 258 -20.53 -11.37 16.99
CA LEU A 258 -20.65 -11.16 15.54
C LEU A 258 -22.10 -11.32 15.07
N ASP A 259 -22.85 -12.31 15.57
CA ASP A 259 -24.26 -12.46 15.20
C ASP A 259 -25.08 -11.22 15.58
N ALA A 260 -24.89 -10.69 16.79
CA ALA A 260 -25.57 -9.50 17.26
C ALA A 260 -25.26 -8.26 16.39
N GLU A 261 -24.01 -8.11 15.94
CA GLU A 261 -23.62 -6.99 15.08
C GLU A 261 -24.08 -7.16 13.62
N LEU A 262 -24.01 -8.37 13.09
CA LEU A 262 -24.17 -8.66 11.66
C LEU A 262 -25.62 -8.95 11.27
N ALA A 263 -26.39 -9.67 12.09
CA ALA A 263 -27.74 -10.10 11.72
C ALA A 263 -28.70 -8.96 11.31
N PRO A 264 -28.66 -7.75 11.92
CA PRO A 264 -29.47 -6.62 11.46
C PRO A 264 -29.13 -6.15 10.04
N LEU A 265 -27.89 -6.38 9.58
CA LEU A 265 -27.43 -6.00 8.24
C LEU A 265 -27.71 -7.08 7.20
N LEU A 266 -27.67 -8.35 7.60
CA LEU A 266 -27.63 -9.50 6.68
C LEU A 266 -29.01 -10.07 6.34
N GLY A 267 -30.06 -9.25 6.39
CA GLY A 267 -31.43 -9.69 6.06
C GLY A 267 -31.97 -10.77 7.01
N GLY A 268 -31.45 -10.81 8.24
CA GLY A 268 -31.81 -11.81 9.25
C GLY A 268 -31.10 -13.16 9.11
N ALA A 269 -30.11 -13.31 8.24
CA ALA A 269 -29.18 -14.44 8.31
C ALA A 269 -28.38 -14.37 9.62
N ARG A 270 -28.23 -15.51 10.30
CA ARG A 270 -27.57 -15.62 11.61
C ARG A 270 -26.26 -16.35 11.48
N VAL A 271 -25.27 -15.95 12.27
CA VAL A 271 -24.00 -16.66 12.37
C VAL A 271 -24.22 -17.95 13.18
N SER A 272 -24.27 -19.08 12.48
CA SER A 272 -24.47 -20.40 13.09
C SER A 272 -23.19 -20.90 13.76
N ALA A 273 -22.02 -20.63 13.17
CA ALA A 273 -20.72 -20.97 13.75
C ALA A 273 -19.58 -20.05 13.28
N VAL A 274 -18.56 -19.91 14.13
CA VAL A 274 -17.23 -19.41 13.73
C VAL A 274 -16.34 -20.63 13.51
N GLU A 275 -16.14 -21.03 12.26
CA GLU A 275 -15.48 -22.29 11.92
C GLU A 275 -13.98 -22.22 12.18
N ARG A 276 -13.35 -21.13 11.74
CA ARG A 276 -11.92 -20.87 11.89
C ARG A 276 -11.63 -19.39 12.03
N VAL A 277 -10.53 -19.10 12.73
CA VAL A 277 -10.03 -17.75 13.00
C VAL A 277 -8.53 -17.75 12.75
N TRP A 278 -8.09 -16.89 11.83
CA TRP A 278 -6.67 -16.55 11.66
C TRP A 278 -6.53 -15.10 12.07
N THR A 279 -5.90 -14.85 13.22
CA THR A 279 -5.83 -13.49 13.77
C THR A 279 -4.46 -13.18 14.31
N ARG A 280 -4.12 -11.89 14.27
CA ARG A 280 -2.93 -11.34 14.90
C ARG A 280 -3.36 -10.10 15.67
N GLY A 281 -3.15 -10.09 16.98
CA GLY A 281 -3.43 -8.92 17.79
C GLY A 281 -2.44 -7.78 17.50
N GLU A 282 -2.94 -6.56 17.44
CA GLU A 282 -2.11 -5.36 17.41
C GLU A 282 -2.66 -4.26 18.32
N ARG A 283 -1.78 -3.34 18.73
CA ARG A 283 -2.15 -2.18 19.54
C ARG A 283 -2.33 -0.97 18.64
N VAL A 284 -3.57 -0.51 18.50
CA VAL A 284 -3.92 0.64 17.67
C VAL A 284 -4.09 1.89 18.51
N GLY A 285 -3.59 3.01 18.00
CA GLY A 285 -3.72 4.30 18.67
C GLY A 285 -3.65 5.42 17.64
N GLY A 286 -3.17 6.58 18.04
CA GLY A 286 -2.95 7.67 17.11
C GLY A 286 -2.75 8.99 17.85
N TRP A 287 -2.88 10.08 17.11
CA TRP A 287 -2.80 11.43 17.65
C TRP A 287 -4.12 12.15 17.43
N HIS A 288 -4.62 12.83 18.45
CA HIS A 288 -5.79 13.67 18.35
C HIS A 288 -5.35 15.12 18.11
N ALA A 289 -5.44 15.58 16.86
CA ALA A 289 -4.88 16.87 16.46
C ALA A 289 -5.48 18.06 17.21
N ALA A 290 -6.78 18.03 17.51
CA ALA A 290 -7.48 19.14 18.16
C ALA A 290 -7.10 19.29 19.64
N SER A 291 -6.93 18.17 20.36
CA SER A 291 -6.53 18.19 21.79
C SER A 291 -5.02 18.14 21.99
N ARG A 292 -4.25 17.83 20.92
CA ARG A 292 -2.79 17.62 20.97
C ARG A 292 -2.37 16.53 21.97
N LEU A 293 -3.17 15.47 22.06
CA LEU A 293 -2.91 14.31 22.92
C LEU A 293 -2.91 13.02 22.11
N PRO A 294 -2.18 11.98 22.56
CA PRO A 294 -2.35 10.63 22.05
C PRO A 294 -3.81 10.17 22.20
N LYS A 295 -4.32 9.46 21.20
CA LYS A 295 -5.59 8.73 21.33
C LYS A 295 -5.40 7.52 22.27
N PRO A 296 -6.47 7.07 22.96
CA PRO A 296 -6.47 5.80 23.67
C PRO A 296 -5.92 4.66 22.81
N VAL A 297 -5.21 3.74 23.47
CA VAL A 297 -4.62 2.57 22.81
C VAL A 297 -5.56 1.40 23.00
N GLU A 298 -6.01 0.83 21.90
CA GLU A 298 -6.94 -0.30 21.88
C GLU A 298 -6.23 -1.56 21.39
N LEU A 299 -6.70 -2.73 21.85
CA LEU A 299 -6.35 -4.01 21.25
C LEU A 299 -7.27 -4.25 20.05
N ALA A 300 -6.69 -4.57 18.90
CA ALA A 300 -7.42 -4.84 17.67
C ALA A 300 -6.98 -6.16 17.04
N ALA A 301 -7.89 -6.81 16.32
CA ALA A 301 -7.53 -7.79 15.31
C ALA A 301 -6.86 -7.04 14.15
N GLY A 302 -5.61 -7.36 13.85
CA GLY A 302 -4.82 -6.68 12.82
C GLY A 302 -5.39 -6.88 11.42
N ALA A 303 -5.00 -5.99 10.50
CA ALA A 303 -5.27 -6.18 9.09
C ALA A 303 -4.77 -7.56 8.61
N GLY A 304 -5.48 -8.14 7.64
CA GLY A 304 -5.29 -9.49 7.13
C GLY A 304 -5.83 -10.60 8.03
N SER A 305 -6.38 -10.31 9.21
CA SER A 305 -7.08 -11.34 9.99
C SER A 305 -8.30 -11.85 9.23
N VAL A 306 -8.60 -13.14 9.36
CA VAL A 306 -9.67 -13.84 8.65
C VAL A 306 -10.58 -14.56 9.64
N LEU A 307 -11.88 -14.33 9.51
CA LEU A 307 -12.93 -15.01 10.25
C LEU A 307 -13.77 -15.81 9.25
N LEU A 308 -13.69 -17.14 9.30
CA LEU A 308 -14.55 -18.01 8.47
C LEU A 308 -15.83 -18.31 9.23
N LEU A 309 -16.94 -17.80 8.72
CA LEU A 309 -18.26 -17.88 9.34
C LEU A 309 -19.15 -18.83 8.56
N ALA A 310 -19.89 -19.65 9.28
CA ALA A 310 -21.05 -20.36 8.76
C ALA A 310 -22.33 -19.61 9.14
N PHE A 311 -23.27 -19.59 8.21
CA PHE A 311 -24.60 -19.00 8.41
C PHE A 311 -25.67 -20.09 8.43
N ASP A 312 -26.80 -19.80 9.06
CA ASP A 312 -27.99 -20.68 9.04
C ASP A 312 -28.67 -20.71 7.66
N ARG A 313 -28.49 -19.64 6.89
CA ARG A 313 -28.89 -19.47 5.48
C ARG A 313 -27.95 -18.47 4.80
N PRO A 314 -27.82 -18.49 3.46
CA PRO A 314 -27.00 -17.51 2.75
C PRO A 314 -27.44 -16.07 3.08
N PRO A 315 -26.51 -15.20 3.51
CA PRO A 315 -26.79 -13.78 3.71
C PRO A 315 -27.27 -13.09 2.43
N ALA A 316 -28.12 -12.07 2.56
CA ALA A 316 -28.55 -11.27 1.42
C ALA A 316 -27.34 -10.53 0.80
N PRO A 317 -27.14 -10.55 -0.53
CA PRO A 317 -26.03 -9.86 -1.20
C PRO A 317 -25.95 -8.35 -0.86
N ASP A 318 -27.08 -7.66 -0.80
CA ASP A 318 -27.13 -6.23 -0.41
C ASP A 318 -26.71 -6.01 1.05
N GLY A 319 -26.98 -6.99 1.92
CA GLY A 319 -26.52 -6.99 3.30
C GLY A 319 -25.01 -7.12 3.39
N LEU A 320 -24.41 -7.99 2.57
CA LEU A 320 -22.95 -8.13 2.47
C LEU A 320 -22.30 -6.87 1.85
N LEU A 321 -22.94 -6.24 0.86
CA LEU A 321 -22.49 -4.96 0.33
C LEU A 321 -22.54 -3.86 1.41
N THR A 322 -23.60 -3.83 2.22
CA THR A 322 -23.72 -2.91 3.36
C THR A 322 -22.63 -3.18 4.39
N LEU A 323 -22.34 -4.46 4.68
CA LEU A 323 -21.29 -4.88 5.60
C LEU A 323 -19.90 -4.45 5.12
N THR A 324 -19.54 -4.70 3.86
CA THR A 324 -18.24 -4.29 3.30
C THR A 324 -18.08 -2.77 3.27
N GLY A 325 -19.16 -2.02 3.07
CA GLY A 325 -19.16 -0.57 3.16
C GLY A 325 -19.03 -0.03 4.59
N ARG A 326 -19.71 -0.66 5.56
CA ARG A 326 -19.73 -0.22 6.97
C ARG A 326 -18.48 -0.65 7.74
N GLY A 327 -18.04 -1.90 7.57
CA GLY A 327 -17.08 -2.58 8.43
C GLY A 327 -17.68 -3.11 9.73
N ILE A 328 -16.84 -3.70 10.59
CA ILE A 328 -17.22 -4.29 11.90
C ILE A 328 -16.50 -3.65 13.09
N GLY A 329 -17.08 -3.78 14.28
CA GLY A 329 -16.48 -3.32 15.53
C GLY A 329 -16.55 -1.81 15.74
N LEU A 330 -15.69 -1.32 16.63
CA LEU A 330 -15.67 0.09 17.07
C LEU A 330 -14.81 0.99 16.18
N ARG A 331 -15.09 2.31 16.25
CA ARG A 331 -14.33 3.37 15.57
C ARG A 331 -14.24 3.20 14.04
N ARG A 332 -15.30 2.64 13.44
CA ARG A 332 -15.43 2.50 11.98
C ARG A 332 -15.34 3.82 11.25
N ASN A 333 -15.81 4.90 11.88
CA ASN A 333 -15.67 6.24 11.34
C ASN A 333 -14.21 6.71 11.22
N GLU A 334 -13.26 6.09 11.92
CA GLU A 334 -11.83 6.32 11.73
C GLU A 334 -11.18 5.35 10.72
N GLY A 335 -11.97 4.49 10.08
CA GLY A 335 -11.49 3.49 9.13
C GLY A 335 -11.01 2.17 9.76
N PHE A 336 -11.33 1.93 11.02
CA PHE A 336 -11.17 0.60 11.63
C PHE A 336 -12.29 -0.33 11.16
N GLY A 337 -12.03 -1.64 11.18
CA GLY A 337 -13.05 -2.65 10.87
C GLY A 337 -13.36 -2.82 9.39
N ALA A 338 -12.66 -2.13 8.49
CA ALA A 338 -12.82 -2.32 7.05
C ALA A 338 -12.47 -3.76 6.67
N LEU A 339 -13.29 -4.36 5.81
CA LEU A 339 -13.17 -5.76 5.42
C LEU A 339 -13.69 -6.01 4.01
N GLU A 340 -13.31 -7.16 3.46
CA GLU A 340 -13.93 -7.78 2.31
C GLU A 340 -14.61 -9.10 2.71
N THR A 341 -15.64 -9.49 1.96
CA THR A 341 -16.33 -10.77 2.11
C THR A 341 -15.94 -11.68 0.96
N ALA A 342 -15.62 -12.94 1.24
CA ALA A 342 -15.25 -13.92 0.21
C ALA A 342 -15.96 -15.26 0.41
N THR A 343 -16.35 -15.89 -0.69
CA THR A 343 -16.87 -17.27 -0.76
C THR A 343 -15.89 -18.23 -1.43
N THR A 344 -14.74 -17.73 -1.88
CA THR A 344 -13.71 -18.47 -2.59
C THR A 344 -12.32 -18.17 -2.04
N ALA A 345 -11.38 -19.09 -2.33
CA ALA A 345 -9.98 -18.96 -1.98
C ALA A 345 -9.40 -17.62 -2.45
N TRP A 346 -8.55 -17.01 -1.62
CA TRP A 346 -7.84 -15.80 -1.99
C TRP A 346 -6.93 -16.10 -3.17
N THR A 347 -7.03 -15.28 -4.20
CA THR A 347 -6.15 -15.33 -5.36
C THR A 347 -5.28 -14.09 -5.37
N GLN A 348 -4.04 -14.26 -5.79
CA GLN A 348 -3.19 -13.12 -6.07
C GLN A 348 -3.68 -12.48 -7.36
N THR A 349 -4.29 -11.29 -7.26
CA THR A 349 -4.55 -10.45 -8.43
C THR A 349 -3.19 -10.01 -8.97
N ILE A 350 -2.73 -10.69 -10.02
CA ILE A 350 -1.70 -10.14 -10.88
C ILE A 350 -2.47 -9.14 -11.73
N ASP A 351 -2.43 -7.85 -11.36
CA ASP A 351 -2.90 -6.82 -12.28
C ASP A 351 -2.21 -7.11 -13.63
N PRO A 352 -2.97 -7.24 -14.74
CA PRO A 352 -2.34 -7.27 -16.04
C PRO A 352 -1.41 -6.06 -16.08
N ALA A 353 -0.17 -6.26 -16.56
CA ALA A 353 0.73 -5.14 -16.79
C ALA A 353 -0.11 -4.04 -17.44
N PRO A 354 -0.14 -2.82 -16.87
CA PRO A 354 -1.07 -1.81 -17.33
C PRO A 354 -0.98 -1.78 -18.84
N GLU A 355 -2.12 -1.99 -19.53
CA GLU A 355 -2.17 -1.66 -20.94
C GLU A 355 -1.62 -0.24 -21.01
N PRO A 356 -0.57 -0.02 -21.82
CA PRO A 356 0.07 1.28 -21.85
C PRO A 356 -1.04 2.29 -22.07
N ALA A 357 -1.24 3.15 -21.07
CA ALA A 357 -2.18 4.23 -21.21
C ALA A 357 -1.83 4.90 -22.52
N ASP A 358 -2.82 5.05 -23.40
CA ASP A 358 -2.72 5.85 -24.61
C ASP A 358 -2.55 7.33 -24.20
N THR A 359 -1.42 7.61 -23.57
CA THR A 359 -0.81 8.92 -23.51
C THR A 359 -0.15 9.03 -24.86
N GLY A 360 -0.79 9.71 -25.81
CA GLY A 360 -0.34 9.92 -27.19
C GLY A 360 1.06 10.54 -27.33
N TRP A 361 2.07 9.79 -26.91
CA TRP A 361 3.50 10.02 -26.95
C TRP A 361 4.14 8.64 -27.15
N ASP A 362 3.74 7.99 -28.23
CA ASP A 362 4.30 6.74 -28.70
C ASP A 362 5.61 7.05 -29.42
N GLU A 363 6.66 7.35 -28.64
CA GLU A 363 8.02 7.12 -29.09
C GLU A 363 8.53 5.90 -28.32
N ALA A 364 8.62 4.77 -29.01
CA ALA A 364 9.24 3.56 -28.51
C ALA A 364 10.57 3.92 -27.82
N LYS A 365 10.65 3.79 -26.48
CA LYS A 365 11.85 4.14 -25.71
C LYS A 365 13.06 3.49 -26.37
N ASP A 366 13.99 4.30 -26.89
CA ASP A 366 15.17 3.81 -27.61
C ASP A 366 15.87 2.76 -26.74
N PRO A 367 16.01 1.50 -27.21
CA PRO A 367 16.69 0.45 -26.47
C PRO A 367 18.05 0.89 -25.92
N ALA A 368 18.74 1.79 -26.64
CA ALA A 368 20.01 2.35 -26.21
C ALA A 368 19.92 3.19 -24.92
N GLU A 369 18.87 4.00 -24.78
CA GLU A 369 18.66 4.79 -23.57
C GLU A 369 18.28 3.88 -22.38
N SER A 370 17.48 2.85 -22.63
CA SER A 370 17.10 1.87 -21.60
C SER A 370 18.33 1.15 -21.03
N TYR A 371 19.22 0.67 -21.90
CA TYR A 371 20.47 0.05 -21.49
C TYR A 371 21.41 1.04 -20.78
N ALA A 372 21.49 2.28 -21.24
CA ALA A 372 22.33 3.30 -20.59
C ALA A 372 21.86 3.59 -19.16
N ARG A 373 20.55 3.74 -18.95
CA ARG A 373 19.97 3.93 -17.61
C ARG A 373 20.15 2.69 -16.72
N MET A 374 20.00 1.50 -17.28
CA MET A 374 20.30 0.24 -16.59
C MET A 374 21.75 0.21 -16.10
N LEU A 375 22.73 0.46 -16.97
CA LEU A 375 24.15 0.46 -16.61
C LEU A 375 24.48 1.54 -15.58
N LEU A 376 23.87 2.72 -15.69
CA LEU A 376 24.03 3.80 -14.71
C LEU A 376 23.51 3.39 -13.32
N SER A 377 22.35 2.71 -13.27
CA SER A 377 21.71 2.28 -12.01
C SER A 377 22.54 1.28 -11.20
N THR A 378 23.46 0.56 -11.84
CA THR A 378 24.40 -0.35 -11.16
C THR A 378 25.45 0.38 -10.30
N GLY A 379 25.54 1.72 -10.41
CA GLY A 379 26.59 2.52 -9.77
C GLY A 379 27.97 2.38 -10.43
N HIS A 380 28.05 1.68 -11.57
CA HIS A 380 29.28 1.46 -12.33
C HIS A 380 29.26 2.11 -13.72
N GLY A 381 28.37 3.09 -13.97
CA GLY A 381 28.17 3.73 -15.27
C GLY A 381 29.45 4.23 -15.94
N ALA A 382 30.31 4.96 -15.22
CA ALA A 382 31.60 5.44 -15.73
C ALA A 382 32.50 4.30 -16.23
N TRP A 383 32.60 3.25 -15.41
CA TRP A 383 33.42 2.08 -15.72
C TRP A 383 32.85 1.32 -16.92
N PHE A 384 31.53 1.20 -17.02
CA PHE A 384 30.89 0.61 -18.20
C PHE A 384 31.11 1.45 -19.45
N ALA A 385 31.05 2.78 -19.38
CA ALA A 385 31.35 3.63 -20.53
C ALA A 385 32.79 3.41 -21.05
N ASP A 386 33.76 3.24 -20.16
CA ASP A 386 35.15 2.98 -20.56
C ASP A 386 35.36 1.59 -21.18
N ASN A 387 34.69 0.56 -20.64
CA ASN A 387 34.93 -0.83 -21.06
C ASN A 387 33.99 -1.29 -22.19
N LEU A 388 32.80 -0.68 -22.33
CA LEU A 388 31.87 -0.99 -23.40
C LEU A 388 32.39 -0.51 -24.76
N ARG A 389 33.17 0.58 -24.79
CA ARG A 389 33.87 1.04 -25.99
C ARG A 389 34.78 -0.05 -26.56
N THR A 390 35.69 -0.58 -25.74
CA THR A 390 36.58 -1.68 -26.14
C THR A 390 35.79 -2.93 -26.52
N TYR A 391 34.70 -3.25 -25.81
CA TYR A 391 33.84 -4.38 -26.18
C TYR A 391 33.19 -4.21 -27.57
N VAL A 392 32.71 -3.01 -27.89
CA VAL A 392 32.11 -2.69 -29.20
C VAL A 392 33.18 -2.72 -30.32
N GLU A 393 34.39 -2.23 -30.04
CA GLU A 393 35.54 -2.31 -30.95
C GLU A 393 35.96 -3.78 -31.20
N ASP A 394 36.01 -4.61 -30.17
CA ASP A 394 36.39 -6.02 -30.27
C ASP A 394 35.39 -6.82 -31.12
N ILE A 395 34.08 -6.65 -30.88
CA ILE A 395 33.05 -7.35 -31.67
C ILE A 395 32.96 -6.85 -33.12
N THR A 396 33.46 -5.66 -33.43
CA THR A 396 33.46 -5.10 -34.80
C THR A 396 34.74 -5.41 -35.58
N THR A 397 35.89 -5.54 -34.92
CA THR A 397 37.20 -5.66 -35.59
C THR A 397 37.86 -7.03 -35.46
N ALA A 398 37.56 -7.82 -34.43
CA ALA A 398 38.23 -9.09 -34.17
C ALA A 398 37.24 -10.21 -33.79
N SER A 399 36.97 -11.12 -34.74
CA SER A 399 36.29 -12.41 -34.54
C SER A 399 34.80 -12.42 -34.12
N GLY A 400 34.14 -11.28 -33.95
CA GLY A 400 32.66 -11.19 -33.76
C GLY A 400 32.12 -11.92 -32.52
N ASN A 401 32.99 -12.36 -31.62
CA ASN A 401 32.64 -13.31 -30.59
C ASN A 401 32.16 -12.59 -29.32
N ARG A 402 30.84 -12.46 -29.22
CA ARG A 402 30.16 -11.87 -28.05
C ARG A 402 30.46 -12.73 -26.82
N ASN A 403 30.89 -12.09 -25.74
CA ASN A 403 31.24 -12.80 -24.51
C ASN A 403 30.95 -11.95 -23.28
N THR A 404 30.96 -12.60 -22.11
CA THR A 404 30.66 -11.97 -20.82
C THR A 404 31.90 -11.79 -19.95
N THR A 405 33.11 -11.86 -20.53
CA THR A 405 34.37 -11.76 -19.77
C THR A 405 34.49 -10.43 -19.02
N LEU A 406 33.88 -9.37 -19.55
CA LEU A 406 33.74 -8.06 -18.91
C LEU A 406 33.11 -8.15 -17.52
N LEU A 407 32.15 -9.07 -17.30
CA LEU A 407 31.46 -9.29 -16.01
C LEU A 407 32.29 -10.07 -14.98
N GLN A 408 33.41 -10.68 -15.38
CA GLN A 408 34.30 -11.41 -14.48
C GLN A 408 35.28 -10.50 -13.73
N ARG A 409 35.32 -9.20 -14.08
CA ARG A 409 36.23 -8.23 -13.47
C ARG A 409 35.91 -8.04 -11.97
N PRO A 410 36.93 -7.95 -11.08
CA PRO A 410 36.73 -7.83 -9.63
C PRO A 410 35.78 -6.70 -9.21
N ARG A 411 35.77 -5.59 -9.97
CA ARG A 411 34.93 -4.41 -9.71
C ARG A 411 33.43 -4.71 -9.81
N LEU A 412 33.04 -5.72 -10.58
CA LEU A 412 31.65 -6.13 -10.80
C LEU A 412 31.19 -7.31 -9.93
N ARG A 413 31.99 -7.71 -8.94
CA ARG A 413 31.60 -8.75 -7.95
C ARG A 413 30.38 -8.37 -7.11
N ARG A 414 30.08 -7.07 -7.01
CA ARG A 414 28.97 -6.54 -6.22
C ARG A 414 27.67 -6.35 -7.00
N LEU A 415 27.67 -6.63 -8.32
CA LEU A 415 26.42 -6.67 -9.09
C LEU A 415 25.49 -7.72 -8.48
N THR A 416 24.23 -7.37 -8.29
CA THR A 416 23.19 -8.32 -7.94
C THR A 416 23.02 -9.37 -9.04
N PRO A 417 22.50 -10.58 -8.75
CA PRO A 417 22.24 -11.58 -9.77
C PRO A 417 21.38 -11.02 -10.93
N TYR A 418 20.36 -10.22 -10.59
CA TYR A 418 19.48 -9.59 -11.59
C TYR A 418 20.22 -8.60 -12.50
N GLU A 419 21.05 -7.71 -11.96
CA GLU A 419 21.85 -6.77 -12.78
C GLU A 419 22.84 -7.52 -13.66
N ARG A 420 23.43 -8.59 -13.14
CA ARG A 420 24.36 -9.44 -13.90
C ARG A 420 23.66 -10.13 -15.07
N ASP A 421 22.46 -10.65 -14.87
CA ASP A 421 21.66 -11.29 -15.92
C ASP A 421 21.24 -10.27 -16.99
N ALA A 422 20.81 -9.08 -16.58
CA ALA A 422 20.39 -8.02 -17.50
C ALA A 422 21.56 -7.49 -18.36
N VAL A 423 22.73 -7.27 -17.75
CA VAL A 423 23.94 -6.87 -18.50
C VAL A 423 24.45 -8.02 -19.38
N THR A 424 24.35 -9.27 -18.91
CA THR A 424 24.67 -10.45 -19.73
C THR A 424 23.80 -10.51 -20.98
N ALA A 425 22.49 -10.37 -20.83
CA ALA A 425 21.55 -10.35 -21.94
C ALA A 425 21.93 -9.23 -22.91
N MET A 426 22.11 -8.00 -22.44
CA MET A 426 22.53 -6.87 -23.28
C MET A 426 23.80 -7.16 -24.09
N LEU A 427 24.88 -7.65 -23.45
CA LEU A 427 26.16 -7.92 -24.12
C LEU A 427 26.04 -9.02 -25.19
N LEU A 428 25.17 -10.01 -24.96
CA LEU A 428 25.00 -11.15 -25.86
C LEU A 428 23.97 -10.89 -26.97
N THR A 429 22.93 -10.10 -26.73
CA THR A 429 21.78 -10.02 -27.65
C THR A 429 21.57 -8.64 -28.28
N ALA A 430 22.09 -7.54 -27.72
CA ALA A 430 21.82 -6.20 -28.25
C ALA A 430 22.54 -5.96 -29.60
N PRO A 431 21.90 -5.37 -30.62
CA PRO A 431 22.57 -4.98 -31.86
C PRO A 431 23.78 -4.06 -31.62
N VAL A 432 24.79 -4.13 -32.49
CA VAL A 432 26.03 -3.35 -32.33
C VAL A 432 25.76 -1.84 -32.36
N ASP A 433 24.87 -1.39 -33.24
CA ASP A 433 24.44 0.01 -33.33
C ASP A 433 23.73 0.46 -32.04
N VAL A 434 22.94 -0.43 -31.42
CA VAL A 434 22.28 -0.15 -30.14
C VAL A 434 23.31 -0.06 -29.01
N LEU A 435 24.34 -0.90 -28.99
CA LEU A 435 25.43 -0.82 -28.00
C LEU A 435 26.25 0.46 -28.15
N ASP A 436 26.50 0.90 -29.39
CA ASP A 436 27.23 2.15 -29.66
C ASP A 436 26.40 3.39 -29.25
N ARG A 437 25.10 3.41 -29.57
CA ARG A 437 24.18 4.43 -29.05
C ARG A 437 24.07 4.38 -27.52
N THR A 438 24.10 3.18 -26.92
CA THR A 438 24.08 3.01 -25.46
C THR A 438 25.30 3.67 -24.83
N LEU A 439 26.48 3.47 -25.42
CA LEU A 439 27.73 4.10 -24.99
C LEU A 439 27.65 5.63 -25.06
N GLY A 440 27.14 6.17 -26.16
CA GLY A 440 26.91 7.60 -26.35
C GLY A 440 26.00 8.19 -25.26
N THR A 441 24.84 7.56 -25.05
CA THR A 441 23.85 7.98 -24.04
C THR A 441 24.38 7.83 -22.62
N LEU A 442 25.06 6.74 -22.30
CA LEU A 442 25.65 6.51 -20.97
C LEU A 442 26.71 7.56 -20.64
N THR A 443 27.56 7.92 -21.62
CA THR A 443 28.58 8.97 -21.46
C THR A 443 27.93 10.34 -21.22
N ALA A 444 26.85 10.66 -21.94
CA ALA A 444 26.11 11.90 -21.76
C ALA A 444 25.44 11.98 -20.38
N LEU A 445 24.75 10.91 -19.96
CA LEU A 445 24.09 10.82 -18.65
C LEU A 445 25.10 10.91 -17.50
N HIS A 446 26.28 10.29 -17.64
CA HIS A 446 27.31 10.36 -16.61
C HIS A 446 27.83 11.79 -16.42
N ARG A 447 28.11 12.52 -17.52
CA ARG A 447 28.54 13.94 -17.48
C ARG A 447 27.50 14.87 -16.84
N LEU A 448 26.21 14.59 -17.02
CA LEU A 448 25.13 15.34 -16.37
C LEU A 448 25.11 15.06 -14.86
N THR A 449 25.32 13.80 -14.47
CA THR A 449 25.35 13.40 -13.06
C THR A 449 26.55 13.99 -12.32
N GLU A 450 27.71 14.10 -12.98
CA GLU A 450 28.91 14.75 -12.39
C GLU A 450 28.73 16.26 -12.18
N LYS A 451 27.99 16.95 -13.07
CA LYS A 451 27.70 18.40 -12.94
C LYS A 451 26.72 18.74 -11.83
N GLU A 452 25.88 17.80 -11.39
CA GLU A 452 24.94 17.99 -10.27
C GLU A 452 25.56 17.74 -8.89
N THR A 453 26.77 17.16 -8.84
CA THR A 453 27.61 17.12 -7.64
C THR A 453 28.54 18.33 -7.62
N PRO A 454 28.34 19.36 -6.76
CA PRO A 454 29.36 20.39 -6.57
C PRO A 454 30.62 19.72 -6.01
N SER A 455 31.76 19.96 -6.67
CA SER A 455 33.08 19.63 -6.13
C SER A 455 33.23 20.27 -4.73
N PRO A 456 33.90 19.60 -3.77
CA PRO A 456 33.93 20.00 -2.37
C PRO A 456 34.48 21.41 -2.12
#